data_AF-A0A367AKL1-F1
#
_entry.id   AF-A0A367AKL1-F1
#
_cell.length_a   1.000
_cell.length_b   1.000
_cell.length_c   1.000
_cell.angle_alpha   90.00
_cell.angle_beta   90.00
_cell.angle_gamma   90.00
#
_symmetry.space_group_name_H-M   'P 1'
#
loop_
_entity.id
_entity.type
_entity.pdbx_description
1 polymer ?
#
loop_
_entity_poly.entity_id
_entity_poly.type
_entity_poly.pdbx_seq_one_letter_code
_entity_poly.pdbx_strand_id
1 'polypeptide(L)' 'MTLAVPPSTPGSPSELPGDPAVEQAVDRLRGEYAGRIRPQLVVRVVRDCRRDLGGSPVGAMPELVERLARVRLGRHIA' A
#
# COMPACT_ATOMS: atom_id res chain seq x y z
N MET A 1 -39.55 -8.05 -8.50
CA MET A 1 -38.87 -7.81 -7.20
C MET A 1 -37.52 -8.50 -7.26
N THR A 2 -36.42 -7.73 -7.27
CA THR A 2 -35.07 -8.07 -6.76
C THR A 2 -34.05 -7.11 -7.38
N LEU A 3 -33.21 -6.58 -6.50
CA LEU A 3 -32.42 -5.36 -6.63
C LEU A 3 -31.33 -5.41 -7.71
N ALA A 4 -31.15 -4.25 -8.33
CA ALA A 4 -29.92 -3.87 -9.01
C ALA A 4 -28.76 -3.81 -8.02
N VAL A 5 -27.65 -4.46 -8.37
CA VAL A 5 -26.32 -4.07 -7.90
C VAL A 5 -25.47 -3.78 -9.14
N PRO A 6 -25.06 -2.53 -9.31
CA PRO A 6 -23.65 -2.26 -9.58
C PRO A 6 -23.17 -1.08 -8.70
N PRO A 7 -21.87 -0.71 -8.64
CA PRO A 7 -20.80 -1.06 -9.57
C PRO A 7 -19.43 -1.34 -8.91
N SER A 8 -18.43 -1.58 -9.75
CA SER A 8 -16.98 -1.43 -9.51
C SER A 8 -16.20 -2.73 -9.35
N THR A 9 -15.89 -3.33 -10.49
CA THR A 9 -14.54 -3.88 -10.64
C THR A 9 -13.99 -3.45 -11.99
N PRO A 10 -13.37 -2.26 -12.11
CA PRO A 10 -12.42 -2.04 -13.19
C PRO A 10 -11.12 -2.75 -12.78
N GLY A 11 -11.13 -4.07 -12.86
CA GLY A 11 -9.93 -4.90 -12.75
C GLY A 11 -9.38 -5.21 -14.13
N SER A 12 -9.12 -4.19 -14.94
CA SER A 12 -8.39 -4.35 -16.20
C SER A 12 -6.88 -4.42 -15.90
N PRO A 13 -6.18 -5.52 -16.19
CA PRO A 13 -4.78 -5.70 -15.79
C PRO A 13 -3.78 -5.20 -16.85
N SER A 14 -4.06 -4.08 -17.52
CA SER A 14 -3.24 -3.65 -18.66
C SER A 14 -2.95 -2.16 -18.65
N GLU A 15 -2.31 -1.69 -17.59
CA GLU A 15 -1.57 -0.43 -17.56
C GLU A 15 -0.49 -0.57 -16.48
N LEU A 16 0.75 -0.96 -16.82
CA LEU A 16 1.84 -0.98 -15.81
C LEU A 16 2.23 0.47 -15.51
N PRO A 17 2.06 0.99 -14.27
CA PRO A 17 3.24 1.45 -13.51
C PRO A 17 3.01 1.56 -11.96
N GLY A 18 2.99 0.45 -11.24
CA GLY A 18 2.94 0.48 -9.76
C GLY A 18 2.64 -0.91 -9.20
N ASP A 19 3.35 -1.31 -8.15
CA ASP A 19 3.04 -2.58 -7.49
C ASP A 19 1.74 -2.41 -6.69
N PRO A 20 0.66 -3.17 -6.95
CA PRO A 20 -0.64 -2.93 -6.31
C PRO A 20 -0.56 -3.08 -4.79
N ALA A 21 0.37 -3.90 -4.28
CA ALA A 21 0.63 -4.01 -2.86
C ALA A 21 1.20 -2.71 -2.27
N VAL A 22 2.02 -1.99 -3.04
CA VAL A 22 2.56 -0.68 -2.64
C VAL A 22 1.47 0.36 -2.64
N GLU A 23 0.63 0.41 -3.67
CA GLU A 23 -0.43 1.42 -3.76
C GLU A 23 -1.47 1.28 -2.65
N GLN A 24 -1.94 0.05 -2.40
CA GLN A 24 -2.88 -0.23 -1.30
C GLN A 24 -2.28 0.12 0.07
N ALA A 25 -1.02 -0.25 0.32
CA ALA A 25 -0.35 0.09 1.56
C ALA A 25 -0.17 1.62 1.72
N VAL A 26 0.23 2.32 0.65
CA VAL A 26 0.38 3.78 0.66
C VAL A 26 -0.93 4.48 0.98
N ASP A 27 -2.03 4.08 0.36
CA ASP A 27 -3.34 4.72 0.59
C ASP A 27 -3.74 4.63 2.06
N ARG A 28 -3.66 3.43 2.63
CA ARG A 28 -4.00 3.16 4.04
C ARG A 28 -3.09 3.92 5.01
N LEU A 29 -1.77 3.86 4.78
CA LEU A 29 -0.77 4.52 5.63
C LEU A 29 -0.83 6.05 5.50
N ARG A 30 -1.17 6.60 4.33
CA ARG A 30 -1.36 8.05 4.18
C ARG A 30 -2.51 8.55 5.01
N GLY A 31 -3.61 7.81 5.11
CA GLY A 31 -4.73 8.11 6.00
C GLY A 31 -4.32 8.03 7.48
N GLU A 32 -3.66 6.94 7.88
CA GLU A 32 -3.28 6.71 9.29
C GLU A 32 -2.24 7.70 9.82
N TYR A 33 -1.28 8.08 8.97
CA TYR A 33 -0.19 8.99 9.34
C TYR A 33 -0.42 10.43 8.87
N ALA A 34 -1.63 10.74 8.38
CA ALA A 34 -2.00 12.09 7.97
C ALA A 34 -1.73 13.09 9.11
N GLY A 35 -1.03 14.19 8.81
CA GLY A 35 -0.68 15.21 9.78
C GLY A 35 0.53 14.91 10.68
N ARG A 36 1.02 13.66 10.71
CA ARG A 36 2.26 13.29 11.43
C ARG A 36 3.44 13.10 10.49
N ILE A 37 3.21 12.50 9.32
CA ILE A 37 4.26 12.24 8.32
C ILE A 37 3.87 12.82 6.97
N ARG A 38 4.87 13.35 6.24
CA ARG A 38 4.68 13.81 4.86
C ARG A 38 4.31 12.65 3.93
N PRO A 39 3.31 12.80 3.06
CA PRO A 39 2.85 11.71 2.17
C PRO A 39 3.95 11.18 1.25
N GLN A 40 4.91 12.04 0.85
CA GLN A 40 6.07 11.64 0.07
C GLN A 40 7.00 10.66 0.82
N LEU A 41 7.15 10.83 2.14
CA LEU A 41 7.96 9.94 2.97
C LEU A 41 7.29 8.56 3.07
N VAL A 42 5.96 8.52 3.24
CA VAL A 42 5.19 7.28 3.24
C VAL A 42 5.42 6.50 1.95
N VAL A 43 5.25 7.13 0.79
CA VAL A 43 5.48 6.49 -0.53
C VAL A 43 6.90 5.93 -0.64
N ARG A 44 7.91 6.70 -0.21
CA ARG A 44 9.31 6.28 -0.24
C ARG A 44 9.54 5.05 0.64
N VAL A 45 9.09 5.08 1.89
CA VAL A 45 9.26 3.98 2.84
C VAL A 45 8.58 2.71 2.32
N VAL A 46 7.35 2.81 1.79
CA VAL A 46 6.62 1.65 1.26
C VAL A 46 7.33 1.06 0.04
N ARG A 47 7.85 1.89 -0.88
CA ARG A 47 8.65 1.43 -2.02
C ARG A 47 9.93 0.72 -1.60
N ASP A 48 10.66 1.26 -0.62
CA ASP A 48 11.84 0.59 -0.07
C ASP A 48 11.47 -0.74 0.61
N CYS A 49 10.36 -0.80 1.35
CA CYS A 49 9.86 -2.05 1.94
C CYS A 49 9.54 -3.10 0.87
N ARG A 50 8.92 -2.70 -0.24
CA ARG A 50 8.63 -3.63 -1.35
C ARG A 50 9.90 -4.14 -2.01
N ARG A 51 10.92 -3.29 -2.16
CA ARG A 51 12.22 -3.68 -2.69
C ARG A 51 12.96 -4.64 -1.76
N ASP A 52 12.93 -4.38 -0.45
CA ASP A 52 13.48 -5.30 0.57
C ASP A 52 12.78 -6.66 0.56
N LEU A 53 11.48 -6.69 0.25
CA LEU A 53 10.67 -7.90 0.13
C LEU A 53 10.67 -8.51 -1.28
N GLY A 54 11.57 -8.07 -2.17
CA GLY A 54 11.61 -8.51 -3.58
C GLY A 54 11.79 -10.02 -3.80
N GLY A 55 12.24 -10.78 -2.80
CA GLY A 55 12.35 -12.24 -2.84
C GLY A 55 11.20 -13.01 -2.17
N SER A 56 10.16 -12.31 -1.71
CA SER A 56 9.11 -12.87 -0.85
C SER A 56 7.82 -13.14 -1.65
N PRO A 57 7.02 -14.18 -1.32
CA PRO A 57 5.88 -14.59 -2.13
C PRO A 57 4.81 -13.50 -2.27
N VAL A 58 4.36 -13.28 -3.52
CA VAL A 58 3.48 -12.17 -3.93
C VAL A 58 2.14 -12.17 -3.18
N GLY A 59 1.63 -13.35 -2.77
CA GLY A 59 0.32 -13.48 -2.13
C GLY A 59 0.18 -12.82 -0.75
N ALA A 60 1.27 -12.66 0.00
CA ALA A 60 1.27 -11.99 1.32
C ALA A 60 1.92 -10.60 1.28
N MET A 61 2.29 -10.13 0.08
CA MET A 61 3.07 -8.92 -0.09
C MET A 61 2.42 -7.63 0.41
N PRO A 62 1.11 -7.38 0.19
CA PRO A 62 0.47 -6.18 0.75
C PRO A 62 0.57 -6.13 2.28
N GLU A 63 0.33 -7.24 2.96
CA GLU A 63 0.38 -7.31 4.42
C GLU A 63 1.81 -7.16 4.96
N LEU A 64 2.79 -7.79 4.30
CA LEU A 64 4.20 -7.67 4.70
C LEU A 64 4.73 -6.25 4.50
N VAL A 65 4.38 -5.63 3.37
CA VAL A 65 4.74 -4.24 3.07
C VAL A 65 4.10 -3.29 4.07
N GLU A 66 2.80 -3.43 4.38
CA GLU A 66 2.12 -2.60 5.39
C GLU A 66 2.79 -2.75 6.76
N ARG A 67 3.04 -3.99 7.20
CA ARG A 67 3.62 -4.26 8.52
C ARG A 67 5.04 -3.70 8.66
N LEU A 68 5.88 -3.86 7.64
CA LEU A 68 7.24 -3.31 7.63
C LEU A 68 7.23 -1.78 7.57
N ALA A 69 6.35 -1.20 6.75
CA ALA A 69 6.22 0.24 6.63
C ALA A 69 5.74 0.87 7.95
N ARG A 70 4.76 0.28 8.64
CA ARG A 70 4.26 0.76 9.95
C ARG A 70 5.37 0.79 11.00
N VAL A 71 6.18 -0.26 11.09
CA VAL A 71 7.34 -0.32 12.00
C VAL A 71 8.35 0.78 11.67
N ARG A 72 8.69 0.99 10.38
CA ARG A 72 9.63 2.03 9.97
C ARG A 72 9.10 3.43 10.23
N LEU A 73 7.85 3.71 9.88
CA LEU A 73 7.21 5.00 10.09
C LEU A 73 7.06 5.33 11.59
N GLY A 74 6.80 4.33 12.44
CA GLY A 74 6.79 4.50 13.90
C GLY A 74 8.13 5.02 14.44
N ARG A 75 9.26 4.53 13.90
CA ARG A 75 10.60 5.03 14.28
C ARG A 75 10.88 6.47 13.83
N HIS A 76 10.15 6.99 12.84
CA HIS A 76 10.30 8.37 12.37
C HIS A 76 9.53 9.40 13.23
N ILE A 77 8.62 8.94 14.09
CA ILE A 77 7.78 9.82 14.95
C ILE A 77 8.25 9.78 16.41
N ALA A 78 9.07 8.80 16.77
CA ALA A 78 9.65 8.62 18.10
C ALA A 78 10.78 9.60 18.39
#